data_AF-A0A1F6DHQ9-F1
#
_entry.id   AF-A0A1F6DHQ9-F1
#
_cell.length_a   1.000
_cell.length_b   1.000
_cell.length_c   1.000
_cell.angle_alpha   90.00
_cell.angle_beta   90.00
_cell.angle_gamma   90.00
#
_symmetry.space_group_name_H-M   'P 1'
#
loop_
_entity.id
_entity.type
_entity.pdbx_description
1 polymer ?
#
loop_
_entity_poly.entity_id
_entity_poly.type
_entity_poly.pdbx_seq_one_letter_code
_entity_poly.pdbx_strand_id
1 'polypeptide(L)'
;MKRKSEHLVLAKILQWLAPKIGARVTLEPRWKIAGQIRYKDGRNRYFRYNTLDLNPVGASDISKDKDYASFFMRRMGYPAVRGKTFFSQEWCEAIGSRRDIKAGLRYAKRVGFPVIVKPNSGSQGVGVALVHNTNEFLHAMKFIFKNDKVALVQKPVRGRDYRIVVLDKAIISAYERIPLNIAGDGRSTILQLLKKKQRSFDALSRDTRINMSDARIAYKLKRQKLDVNSIPERGKCVYLLDNANLSTGGDSVDVTSVMHPGFKKLAINLTRDMGLRLCGVDMMISGSIAESPEKYWILEINAAPGLDHYVKTGKAQEKIVERLYLKVLRSLNH
;
A
#
# COMPACT_ATOMS: atom_id res chain seq x y z
N MET A 1 4.57 7.39 -22.94
CA MET A 1 4.43 7.71 -21.50
C MET A 1 3.05 8.31 -21.25
N LYS A 2 2.10 7.58 -20.64
CA LYS A 2 0.81 8.15 -20.25
C LYS A 2 1.03 9.15 -19.10
N ARG A 3 0.52 10.38 -19.23
CA ARG A 3 0.53 11.42 -18.19
C ARG A 3 -0.14 10.85 -16.92
N LYS A 4 0.63 10.51 -15.90
CA LYS A 4 0.07 10.18 -14.57
C LYS A 4 -0.50 11.46 -13.96
N SER A 5 -1.78 11.73 -14.21
CA SER A 5 -2.53 12.84 -13.60
C SER A 5 -2.80 12.65 -12.10
N GLU A 6 -2.56 11.44 -11.58
CA GLU A 6 -2.79 11.04 -10.18
C GLU A 6 -1.99 11.89 -9.18
N HIS A 7 -0.83 12.41 -9.60
CA HIS A 7 0.10 13.16 -8.75
C HIS A 7 -0.31 14.61 -8.42
N LEU A 8 -1.45 15.07 -8.93
CA LEU A 8 -1.91 16.45 -8.73
C LEU A 8 -2.93 16.61 -7.61
N VAL A 9 -3.40 15.51 -7.00
CA VAL A 9 -4.42 15.59 -5.94
C VAL A 9 -3.88 16.33 -4.73
N LEU A 10 -2.70 15.94 -4.22
CA LEU A 10 -2.08 16.61 -3.09
C LEU A 10 -1.84 18.11 -3.39
N ALA A 11 -1.23 18.42 -4.53
CA ALA A 11 -0.94 19.81 -4.90
C ALA A 11 -2.19 20.69 -4.90
N LYS A 12 -3.30 20.21 -5.48
CA LYS A 12 -4.59 20.92 -5.50
C LYS A 12 -5.17 21.11 -4.09
N ILE A 13 -5.13 20.05 -3.27
CA ILE A 13 -5.62 20.11 -1.89
C ILE A 13 -4.81 21.13 -1.07
N LEU A 14 -3.48 21.12 -1.20
CA LEU A 14 -2.62 22.08 -0.48
C LEU A 14 -2.85 23.51 -0.94
N GLN A 15 -3.00 23.77 -2.25
CA GLN A 15 -3.31 25.11 -2.76
C GLN A 15 -4.64 25.64 -2.20
N TRP A 16 -5.64 24.78 -2.05
CA TRP A 16 -6.95 25.17 -1.51
C TRP A 16 -6.96 25.32 0.02
N LEU A 17 -6.22 24.48 0.75
CA LEU A 17 -6.21 24.48 2.21
C LEU A 17 -5.23 25.47 2.84
N ALA A 18 -4.06 25.70 2.23
CA ALA A 18 -3.03 26.56 2.81
C ALA A 18 -3.50 27.99 3.12
N PRO A 19 -4.30 28.66 2.26
CA PRO A 19 -4.82 29.99 2.58
C PRO A 19 -5.65 30.03 3.86
N LYS A 20 -6.34 28.94 4.21
CA LYS A 20 -7.17 28.85 5.42
C LYS A 20 -6.38 28.91 6.72
N ILE A 21 -5.06 28.70 6.67
CA ILE A 21 -4.15 28.86 7.81
C ILE A 21 -3.15 30.01 7.61
N GLY A 22 -3.38 30.86 6.61
CA GLY A 22 -2.50 31.97 6.29
C GLY A 22 -1.21 31.59 5.55
N ALA A 23 -1.09 30.35 5.07
CA ALA A 23 0.03 29.92 4.24
C ALA A 23 -0.26 30.11 2.75
N ARG A 24 0.78 30.18 1.92
CA ARG A 24 0.67 30.26 0.45
C ARG A 24 1.41 29.10 -0.19
N VAL A 25 0.86 28.56 -1.29
CA VAL A 25 1.47 27.47 -2.04
C VAL A 25 1.85 27.94 -3.44
N THR A 26 3.14 27.85 -3.76
CA THR A 26 3.67 28.09 -5.10
C THR A 26 4.02 26.74 -5.72
N LEU A 27 3.47 26.43 -6.89
CA LEU A 27 3.78 25.22 -7.63
C LEU A 27 4.83 25.50 -8.70
N GLU A 28 5.67 24.50 -8.98
CA GLU A 28 6.48 24.48 -10.19
C GLU A 28 5.55 24.53 -11.43
N PRO A 29 5.81 25.44 -12.40
CA PRO A 29 4.82 25.79 -13.43
C PRO A 29 4.59 24.71 -14.49
N ARG A 30 5.61 23.92 -14.85
CA ARG A 30 5.56 22.99 -15.99
C ARG A 30 4.84 21.69 -15.67
N TRP A 31 5.18 21.09 -14.54
CA TRP A 31 4.74 19.75 -14.15
C TRP A 31 3.79 19.78 -12.96
N LYS A 32 3.86 20.81 -12.11
CA LYS A 32 2.99 21.01 -10.92
C LYS A 32 3.06 19.86 -9.90
N ILE A 33 4.13 19.07 -9.94
CA ILE A 33 4.39 17.95 -9.03
C ILE A 33 5.28 18.34 -7.84
N ALA A 34 5.83 19.55 -7.85
CA ALA A 34 6.67 20.08 -6.79
C ALA A 34 6.15 21.47 -6.41
N GLY A 35 6.31 21.83 -5.14
CA GLY A 35 5.90 23.15 -4.66
C GLY A 35 6.52 23.55 -3.34
N GLN A 36 6.41 24.85 -3.05
CA GLN A 36 6.82 25.48 -1.80
C GLN A 36 5.57 25.96 -1.06
N ILE A 37 5.52 25.68 0.24
CA ILE A 37 4.53 26.20 1.18
C ILE A 37 5.23 27.27 2.01
N ARG A 38 4.77 28.51 1.92
CA ARG A 38 5.31 29.66 2.66
C ARG A 38 4.34 30.08 3.76
N TYR A 39 4.84 30.13 4.99
CA TYR A 39 4.09 30.54 6.19
C TYR A 39 4.28 32.05 6.47
N LYS A 40 3.39 32.62 7.29
CA LYS A 40 3.42 34.06 7.63
C LYS A 40 4.68 34.47 8.38
N ASP A 41 5.25 33.57 9.15
CA ASP A 41 6.49 33.78 9.91
C ASP A 41 7.76 33.67 9.05
N GLY A 42 7.62 33.54 7.72
CA GLY A 42 8.73 33.44 6.78
C GLY A 42 9.27 32.03 6.57
N ARG A 43 8.80 31.03 7.32
CA ARG A 43 9.24 29.64 7.11
C ARG A 43 8.76 29.09 5.78
N ASN A 44 9.64 28.35 5.13
CA ASN A 44 9.35 27.61 3.90
C ASN A 44 9.38 26.11 4.19
N ARG A 45 8.44 25.40 3.58
CA ARG A 45 8.40 23.94 3.50
C ARG A 45 8.24 23.54 2.05
N TYR A 46 8.66 22.33 1.72
CA TYR A 46 8.65 21.85 0.35
C TYR A 46 7.90 20.53 0.23
N PHE A 47 7.43 20.24 -0.97
CA PHE A 47 6.87 18.95 -1.28
C PHE A 47 7.17 18.55 -2.72
N ARG A 48 7.19 17.24 -2.95
CA ARG A 48 7.30 16.65 -4.28
C ARG A 48 6.48 15.36 -4.34
N TYR A 49 5.59 15.26 -5.32
CA TYR A 49 4.58 14.22 -5.38
C TYR A 49 3.80 14.17 -4.06
N ASN A 50 3.81 13.04 -3.37
CA ASN A 50 3.16 12.85 -2.07
C ASN A 50 4.12 13.04 -0.88
N THR A 51 5.40 13.34 -1.15
CA THR A 51 6.41 13.56 -0.11
C THR A 51 6.33 14.99 0.39
N LEU A 52 6.16 15.15 1.68
CA LEU A 52 6.14 16.44 2.39
C LEU A 52 7.41 16.57 3.23
N ASP A 53 7.86 17.81 3.42
CA ASP A 53 8.96 18.19 4.32
C ASP A 53 8.58 18.08 5.80
N LEU A 54 8.15 16.87 6.19
CA LEU A 54 7.63 16.54 7.52
C LEU A 54 8.43 15.40 8.16
N ASN A 55 8.86 14.43 7.36
CA ASN A 55 9.66 13.30 7.83
C ASN A 55 11.13 13.52 7.46
N PRO A 56 12.08 13.19 8.35
CA PRO A 56 13.51 13.20 8.02
C PRO A 56 13.82 12.29 6.83
N VAL A 57 14.83 12.67 6.05
CA VAL A 57 15.20 11.92 4.82
C VAL A 57 15.61 10.48 5.12
N GLY A 58 16.42 10.25 6.16
CA GLY A 58 16.90 8.91 6.52
C GLY A 58 15.77 7.96 6.93
N ALA A 59 14.89 8.41 7.83
CA ALA A 59 13.71 7.64 8.23
C ALA A 59 12.79 7.34 7.04
N SER A 60 12.58 8.34 6.17
CA SER A 60 11.79 8.19 4.97
C SER A 60 12.39 7.19 3.99
N ASP A 61 13.71 7.17 3.84
CA ASP A 61 14.40 6.26 2.93
C ASP A 61 14.38 4.81 3.44
N ILE A 62 14.66 4.60 4.73
CA ILE A 62 14.52 3.29 5.37
C ILE A 62 13.10 2.72 5.21
N SER A 63 12.06 3.56 5.33
CA SER A 63 10.67 3.11 5.18
C SER A 63 10.33 2.59 3.77
N LYS A 64 11.07 3.03 2.74
CA LYS A 64 10.86 2.56 1.36
C LYS A 64 11.45 1.17 1.13
N ASP A 65 12.43 0.76 1.93
CA ASP A 65 13.04 -0.56 1.86
C ASP A 65 12.37 -1.51 2.86
N LYS A 66 11.58 -2.47 2.35
CA LYS A 66 10.80 -3.37 3.22
C LYS A 66 11.66 -4.29 4.08
N ASP A 67 12.85 -4.68 3.62
CA ASP A 67 13.77 -5.53 4.38
C ASP A 67 14.40 -4.73 5.53
N TYR A 68 14.92 -3.54 5.24
CA TYR A 68 15.52 -2.67 6.27
C TYR A 68 14.50 -2.15 7.27
N ALA A 69 13.32 -1.68 6.82
CA ALA A 69 12.26 -1.28 7.72
C ALA A 69 11.84 -2.44 8.64
N SER A 70 11.65 -3.64 8.09
CA SER A 70 11.32 -4.84 8.89
C SER A 70 12.43 -5.18 9.90
N PHE A 71 13.70 -5.04 9.52
CA PHE A 71 14.83 -5.26 10.42
C PHE A 71 14.78 -4.32 11.63
N PHE A 72 14.62 -3.02 11.43
CA PHE A 72 14.59 -2.05 12.53
C PHE A 72 13.33 -2.18 13.39
N MET A 73 12.15 -2.33 12.79
CA MET A 73 10.90 -2.55 13.54
C MET A 73 11.00 -3.78 14.46
N ARG A 74 11.65 -4.86 13.99
CA ARG A 74 11.86 -6.06 14.82
C ARG A 74 12.87 -5.84 15.94
N ARG A 75 13.95 -5.07 15.69
CA ARG A 75 14.91 -4.66 16.73
C ARG A 75 14.22 -3.85 17.84
N MET A 76 13.21 -3.07 17.47
CA MET A 76 12.37 -2.29 18.40
C MET A 76 11.27 -3.12 19.10
N GLY A 77 11.19 -4.43 18.83
CA GLY A 77 10.22 -5.33 19.47
C GLY A 77 8.88 -5.48 18.74
N TYR A 78 8.70 -4.84 17.58
CA TYR A 78 7.46 -4.99 16.83
C TYR A 78 7.44 -6.28 15.98
N PRO A 79 6.29 -6.97 15.87
CA PRO A 79 6.17 -8.19 15.08
C PRO A 79 6.06 -7.88 13.58
N ALA A 80 7.19 -7.61 12.91
CA ALA A 80 7.21 -7.47 11.46
C ALA A 80 7.39 -8.83 10.73
N VAL A 81 6.84 -8.94 9.53
CA VAL A 81 6.92 -10.18 8.73
C VAL A 81 8.37 -10.52 8.38
N ARG A 82 8.75 -11.77 8.67
CA ARG A 82 10.10 -12.29 8.39
C ARG A 82 10.23 -12.71 6.93
N GLY A 83 11.36 -12.36 6.32
CA GLY A 83 11.71 -12.76 4.98
C GLY A 83 13.19 -12.63 4.69
N LYS A 84 13.54 -12.82 3.42
CA LYS A 84 14.88 -12.57 2.89
C LYS A 84 14.77 -11.94 1.50
N THR A 85 15.63 -10.97 1.26
CA THR A 85 15.90 -10.37 -0.06
C THR A 85 16.70 -11.29 -0.99
N PHE A 86 16.45 -11.16 -2.28
CA PHE A 86 17.15 -11.84 -3.37
C PHE A 86 17.24 -10.86 -4.54
N PHE A 87 18.25 -11.00 -5.36
CA PHE A 87 18.64 -9.96 -6.29
C PHE A 87 18.62 -10.45 -7.74
N SER A 88 18.47 -9.51 -8.68
CA SER A 88 18.73 -9.80 -10.09
C SER A 88 20.18 -10.25 -10.27
N GLN A 89 20.47 -10.93 -11.38
CA GLN A 89 21.82 -11.43 -11.64
C GLN A 89 22.84 -10.27 -11.73
N GLU A 90 22.53 -9.25 -12.51
CA GLU A 90 23.34 -8.03 -12.64
C GLU A 90 23.61 -7.38 -11.28
N TRP A 91 22.61 -7.36 -10.39
CA TRP A 91 22.78 -6.76 -9.07
C TRP A 91 23.58 -7.66 -8.12
N CYS A 92 23.47 -8.98 -8.24
CA CYS A 92 24.35 -9.92 -7.54
C CYS A 92 25.81 -9.67 -7.90
N GLU A 93 26.11 -9.50 -9.20
CA GLU A 93 27.45 -9.18 -9.71
C GLU A 93 27.94 -7.84 -9.15
N ALA A 94 27.10 -6.79 -9.22
CA ALA A 94 27.45 -5.46 -8.75
C ALA A 94 27.78 -5.37 -7.24
N ILE A 95 27.15 -6.21 -6.40
CA ILE A 95 27.33 -6.16 -4.93
C ILE A 95 28.09 -7.37 -4.37
N GLY A 96 28.62 -8.25 -5.23
CA GLY A 96 29.31 -9.48 -4.80
C GLY A 96 28.43 -10.48 -4.04
N SER A 97 27.12 -10.51 -4.32
CA SER A 97 26.15 -11.37 -3.61
C SER A 97 25.87 -12.66 -4.37
N ARG A 98 25.63 -13.76 -3.63
CA ARG A 98 25.17 -15.06 -4.19
C ARG A 98 23.67 -15.29 -3.99
N ARG A 99 22.90 -14.27 -3.64
CA ARG A 99 21.45 -14.36 -3.36
C ARG A 99 20.61 -14.12 -4.63
N ASP A 100 20.87 -14.90 -5.66
CA ASP A 100 20.17 -14.86 -6.94
C ASP A 100 18.77 -15.53 -6.88
N ILE A 101 18.09 -15.65 -8.04
CA ILE A 101 16.80 -16.36 -8.16
C ILE A 101 16.89 -17.80 -7.65
N LYS A 102 17.99 -18.52 -7.94
CA LYS A 102 18.16 -19.92 -7.53
C LYS A 102 18.26 -20.04 -6.00
N ALA A 103 19.00 -19.13 -5.36
CA ALA A 103 19.05 -19.01 -3.91
C ALA A 103 17.68 -18.67 -3.32
N GLY A 104 16.92 -17.79 -3.98
CA GLY A 104 15.53 -17.47 -3.63
C GLY A 104 14.63 -18.69 -3.64
N LEU A 105 14.72 -19.52 -4.69
CA LEU A 105 13.93 -20.73 -4.81
C LEU A 105 14.30 -21.77 -3.74
N ARG A 106 15.59 -21.95 -3.45
CA ARG A 106 16.04 -22.83 -2.34
C ARG A 106 15.48 -22.34 -1.00
N TYR A 107 15.51 -21.02 -0.77
CA TYR A 107 14.92 -20.43 0.43
C TYR A 107 13.40 -20.67 0.51
N ALA A 108 12.66 -20.45 -0.57
CA ALA A 108 11.22 -20.69 -0.63
C ALA A 108 10.87 -22.15 -0.34
N LYS A 109 11.58 -23.11 -0.94
CA LYS A 109 11.40 -24.55 -0.68
C LYS A 109 11.66 -24.90 0.78
N ARG A 110 12.72 -24.34 1.40
CA ARG A 110 13.03 -24.54 2.81
C ARG A 110 11.99 -23.93 3.75
N VAL A 111 11.45 -22.76 3.38
CA VAL A 111 10.37 -22.10 4.13
C VAL A 111 9.06 -22.89 4.05
N GLY A 112 8.83 -23.58 2.93
CA GLY A 112 7.59 -24.26 2.59
C GLY A 112 6.64 -23.35 1.82
N PHE A 113 6.07 -23.86 0.73
CA PHE A 113 5.03 -23.15 -0.01
C PHE A 113 3.68 -23.21 0.74
N PRO A 114 2.81 -22.18 0.61
CA PRO A 114 3.03 -20.99 -0.20
C PRO A 114 3.93 -19.95 0.48
N VAL A 115 4.57 -19.11 -0.34
CA VAL A 115 5.35 -17.94 0.12
C VAL A 115 4.86 -16.65 -0.56
N ILE A 116 5.10 -15.51 0.07
CA ILE A 116 4.92 -14.21 -0.57
C ILE A 116 6.21 -13.83 -1.30
N VAL A 117 6.10 -13.41 -2.56
CA VAL A 117 7.18 -12.81 -3.34
C VAL A 117 6.74 -11.39 -3.73
N LYS A 118 7.55 -10.38 -3.44
CA LYS A 118 7.23 -8.97 -3.73
C LYS A 118 8.49 -8.14 -4.02
N PRO A 119 8.40 -7.02 -4.78
CA PRO A 119 9.51 -6.07 -4.87
C PRO A 119 9.85 -5.46 -3.51
N ASN A 120 11.14 -5.23 -3.24
CA ASN A 120 11.55 -4.67 -1.95
C ASN A 120 11.15 -3.20 -1.80
N SER A 121 11.31 -2.40 -2.86
CA SER A 121 11.01 -0.95 -2.86
C SER A 121 9.74 -0.55 -3.61
N GLY A 122 9.02 -1.53 -4.18
CA GLY A 122 7.77 -1.30 -4.92
C GLY A 122 6.62 -0.78 -4.07
N SER A 123 5.59 -0.24 -4.73
CA SER A 123 4.37 0.27 -4.09
C SER A 123 3.11 -0.26 -4.82
N GLN A 124 1.92 0.11 -4.33
CA GLN A 124 0.65 -0.16 -5.01
C GLN A 124 0.34 -1.65 -5.27
N GLY A 125 1.00 -2.57 -4.54
CA GLY A 125 0.73 -4.00 -4.65
C GLY A 125 1.15 -4.63 -5.97
N VAL A 126 1.86 -3.89 -6.83
CA VAL A 126 2.37 -4.38 -8.11
C VAL A 126 3.46 -5.42 -7.85
N GLY A 127 3.34 -6.59 -8.48
CA GLY A 127 4.31 -7.67 -8.31
C GLY A 127 4.25 -8.40 -6.97
N VAL A 128 3.29 -8.10 -6.09
CA VAL A 128 3.05 -8.87 -4.86
C VAL A 128 2.28 -10.14 -5.21
N ALA A 129 2.88 -11.31 -5.03
CA ALA A 129 2.28 -12.59 -5.38
C ALA A 129 2.37 -13.59 -4.22
N LEU A 130 1.26 -14.29 -3.93
CA LEU A 130 1.27 -15.51 -3.15
C LEU A 130 1.55 -16.67 -4.10
N VAL A 131 2.74 -17.26 -3.98
CA VAL A 131 3.22 -18.32 -4.88
C VAL A 131 3.17 -19.67 -4.19
N HIS A 132 2.62 -20.66 -4.89
CA HIS A 132 2.36 -21.99 -4.32
C HIS A 132 3.31 -23.08 -4.80
N ASN A 133 4.12 -22.80 -5.82
CA ASN A 133 5.00 -23.79 -6.43
C ASN A 133 6.19 -23.10 -7.12
N THR A 134 7.14 -23.91 -7.58
CA THR A 134 8.35 -23.46 -8.29
C THR A 134 8.04 -22.61 -9.51
N ASN A 135 7.05 -22.98 -10.33
CA ASN A 135 6.73 -22.27 -11.57
C ASN A 135 6.19 -20.86 -11.29
N GLU A 136 5.25 -20.74 -10.36
CA GLU A 136 4.73 -19.45 -9.89
C GLU A 136 5.85 -18.58 -9.28
N PHE A 137 6.74 -19.19 -8.49
CA PHE A 137 7.87 -18.48 -7.89
C PHE A 137 8.81 -17.89 -8.96
N LEU A 138 9.21 -18.69 -9.95
CA LEU A 138 10.08 -18.23 -11.04
C LEU A 138 9.42 -17.14 -11.88
N HIS A 139 8.11 -17.26 -12.14
CA HIS A 139 7.35 -16.24 -12.85
C HIS A 139 7.33 -14.92 -12.05
N ALA A 140 7.03 -14.96 -10.75
CA ALA A 140 7.00 -13.78 -9.90
C ALA A 140 8.37 -13.09 -9.80
N MET A 141 9.44 -13.86 -9.60
CA MET A 141 10.80 -13.32 -9.54
C MET A 141 11.20 -12.63 -10.86
N LYS A 142 10.96 -13.29 -12.01
CA LYS A 142 11.21 -12.71 -13.34
C LYS A 142 10.39 -11.45 -13.58
N PHE A 143 9.13 -11.43 -13.15
CA PHE A 143 8.28 -10.25 -13.27
C PHE A 143 8.85 -9.06 -12.50
N ILE A 144 9.29 -9.27 -11.26
CA ILE A 144 9.90 -8.23 -10.43
C ILE A 144 11.20 -7.72 -11.08
N PHE A 145 12.07 -8.64 -11.50
CA PHE A 145 13.38 -8.29 -12.05
C PHE A 145 13.38 -7.63 -13.43
N LYS A 146 12.21 -7.51 -14.08
CA LYS A 146 12.07 -6.64 -15.26
C LYS A 146 12.13 -5.15 -14.92
N ASN A 147 11.78 -4.76 -13.69
CA ASN A 147 11.62 -3.35 -13.30
C ASN A 147 12.27 -2.99 -11.96
N ASP A 148 12.79 -3.97 -11.22
CA ASP A 148 13.42 -3.80 -9.91
C ASP A 148 14.64 -4.74 -9.82
N LYS A 149 15.55 -4.48 -8.90
CA LYS A 149 16.75 -5.29 -8.67
C LYS A 149 16.64 -6.17 -7.45
N VAL A 150 15.64 -5.92 -6.57
CA VAL A 150 15.53 -6.58 -5.27
C VAL A 150 14.12 -7.14 -5.07
N ALA A 151 14.03 -8.45 -4.88
CA ALA A 151 12.82 -9.16 -4.53
C ALA A 151 12.91 -9.65 -3.08
N LEU A 152 11.79 -9.59 -2.36
CA LEU A 152 11.66 -10.04 -0.99
C LEU A 152 10.75 -11.27 -0.94
N VAL A 153 11.25 -12.36 -0.35
CA VAL A 153 10.50 -13.60 -0.15
C VAL A 153 10.16 -13.74 1.34
N GLN A 154 8.89 -13.88 1.66
CA GLN A 154 8.36 -13.87 3.03
C GLN A 154 7.43 -15.06 3.30
N LYS A 155 7.34 -15.47 4.57
CA LYS A 155 6.25 -16.35 5.01
C LYS A 155 4.92 -15.59 4.92
N PRO A 156 3.84 -16.20 4.41
CA PRO A 156 2.53 -15.58 4.41
C PRO A 156 2.02 -15.51 5.86
N VAL A 157 1.36 -14.41 6.19
CA VAL A 157 0.62 -14.22 7.42
C VAL A 157 -0.87 -14.13 7.09
N ARG A 158 -1.73 -14.59 7.99
CA ARG A 158 -3.18 -14.63 7.78
C ARG A 158 -3.88 -13.64 8.69
N GLY A 159 -4.97 -13.05 8.20
CA GLY A 159 -5.77 -12.09 8.93
C GLY A 159 -6.51 -11.14 8.00
N ARG A 160 -7.05 -10.09 8.59
CA ARG A 160 -7.61 -8.91 7.92
C ARG A 160 -6.51 -7.87 7.74
N ASP A 161 -6.50 -7.25 6.56
CA ASP A 161 -5.49 -6.29 6.16
C ASP A 161 -5.98 -4.87 6.47
N TYR A 162 -5.20 -4.12 7.24
CA TYR A 162 -5.52 -2.75 7.64
C TYR A 162 -4.42 -1.79 7.27
N ARG A 163 -4.82 -0.58 6.86
CA ARG A 163 -3.95 0.57 6.77
C ARG A 163 -4.37 1.61 7.81
N ILE A 164 -3.41 2.01 8.64
CA ILE A 164 -3.56 3.02 9.68
C ILE A 164 -2.70 4.22 9.31
N VAL A 165 -3.31 5.41 9.22
CA VAL A 165 -2.60 6.66 8.93
C VAL A 165 -2.42 7.42 10.23
N VAL A 166 -1.16 7.69 10.57
CA VAL A 166 -0.75 8.39 11.78
C VAL A 166 -0.16 9.74 11.40
N LEU A 167 -0.50 10.78 12.17
CA LEU A 167 0.18 12.07 12.17
C LEU A 167 0.56 12.41 13.60
N ASP A 168 1.85 12.44 13.88
CA ASP A 168 2.44 12.67 15.20
C ASP A 168 1.83 11.72 16.25
N LYS A 169 0.99 12.23 17.16
CA LYS A 169 0.33 11.46 18.23
C LYS A 169 -1.14 11.12 17.92
N ALA A 170 -1.58 11.29 16.68
CA ALA A 170 -2.98 11.13 16.31
C ALA A 170 -3.17 10.08 15.20
N ILE A 171 -4.16 9.21 15.39
CA ILE A 171 -4.70 8.39 14.30
C ILE A 171 -5.61 9.29 13.48
N ILE A 172 -5.29 9.42 12.20
CA ILE A 172 -6.04 10.24 11.27
C ILE A 172 -7.14 9.41 10.63
N SER A 173 -6.79 8.22 10.16
CA SER A 173 -7.73 7.27 9.59
C SER A 173 -7.21 5.84 9.79
N ALA A 174 -8.14 4.91 9.82
CA ALA A 174 -7.85 3.49 9.70
C ALA A 174 -8.90 2.87 8.79
N TYR A 175 -8.48 2.04 7.85
CA TYR A 175 -9.39 1.31 6.99
C TYR A 175 -8.92 -0.12 6.77
N GLU A 176 -9.87 -1.04 6.75
CA GLU A 176 -9.64 -2.39 6.24
C GLU A 176 -9.51 -2.32 4.72
N ARG A 177 -8.54 -3.05 4.17
CA ARG A 177 -8.38 -3.26 2.74
C ARG A 177 -8.91 -4.64 2.40
N ILE A 178 -9.79 -4.69 1.42
CA ILE A 178 -10.37 -5.94 0.91
C ILE A 178 -9.77 -6.21 -0.47
N PRO A 179 -9.22 -7.42 -0.74
CA PRO A 179 -8.70 -7.76 -2.06
C PRO A 179 -9.74 -7.59 -3.17
N LEU A 180 -9.27 -7.43 -4.41
CA LEU A 180 -10.15 -7.36 -5.58
C LEU A 180 -11.12 -8.54 -5.55
N ASN A 181 -12.41 -8.21 -5.56
CA ASN A 181 -13.49 -9.17 -5.40
C ASN A 181 -14.70 -8.78 -6.28
N ILE A 182 -15.56 -9.75 -6.52
CA ILE A 182 -16.86 -9.60 -7.18
C ILE A 182 -17.91 -10.41 -6.42
N ALA A 183 -19.17 -9.97 -6.47
CA ALA A 183 -20.31 -10.75 -6.01
C ALA A 183 -21.00 -11.41 -7.21
N GLY A 184 -21.24 -12.72 -7.14
CA GLY A 184 -22.00 -13.45 -8.14
C GLY A 184 -23.45 -12.98 -8.20
N ASP A 185 -24.01 -12.92 -9.39
CA ASP A 185 -25.43 -12.66 -9.65
C ASP A 185 -26.18 -13.92 -10.14
N GLY A 186 -25.46 -15.03 -10.32
CA GLY A 186 -25.95 -16.30 -10.86
C GLY A 186 -26.17 -16.30 -12.38
N ARG A 187 -25.77 -15.25 -13.11
CA ARG A 187 -26.04 -15.09 -14.55
C ARG A 187 -24.83 -14.60 -15.36
N SER A 188 -24.03 -13.71 -14.80
CA SER A 188 -22.90 -13.08 -15.45
C SER A 188 -21.60 -13.86 -15.19
N THR A 189 -20.73 -13.92 -16.20
CA THR A 189 -19.39 -14.47 -16.02
C THR A 189 -18.52 -13.58 -15.14
N ILE A 190 -17.45 -14.15 -14.57
CA ILE A 190 -16.45 -13.39 -13.79
C ILE A 190 -15.90 -12.21 -14.59
N LEU A 191 -15.61 -12.39 -15.89
CA LEU A 191 -15.15 -11.32 -16.77
C LEU A 191 -16.19 -10.20 -16.92
N GLN A 192 -17.47 -10.55 -17.07
CA GLN A 192 -18.56 -9.57 -17.17
C GLN A 192 -18.74 -8.81 -15.86
N LEU A 193 -18.67 -9.49 -14.71
CA LEU A 193 -18.73 -8.88 -13.38
C LEU A 193 -17.55 -7.95 -13.12
N LEU A 194 -16.34 -8.31 -13.54
CA LEU A 194 -15.17 -7.44 -13.50
C LEU A 194 -15.34 -6.18 -14.35
N LYS A 195 -15.84 -6.31 -15.59
CA LYS A 195 -16.16 -5.17 -16.46
C LYS A 195 -17.21 -4.26 -15.83
N LYS A 196 -18.23 -4.84 -15.18
CA LYS A 196 -19.25 -4.09 -14.43
C LYS A 196 -18.63 -3.32 -13.25
N LYS A 197 -17.73 -3.96 -12.48
CA LYS A 197 -16.99 -3.28 -11.39
C LYS A 197 -16.12 -2.13 -11.93
N GLN A 198 -15.43 -2.32 -13.06
CA GLN A 198 -14.67 -1.23 -13.70
C GLN A 198 -15.57 -0.05 -14.09
N ARG A 199 -16.73 -0.29 -14.71
CA ARG A 199 -17.70 0.77 -15.03
C ARG A 199 -18.19 1.52 -13.78
N SER A 200 -18.35 0.82 -12.66
CA SER A 200 -18.71 1.49 -11.40
C SER A 200 -17.60 2.42 -10.88
N PHE A 201 -16.32 2.07 -11.10
CA PHE A 201 -15.21 2.95 -10.77
C PHE A 201 -15.23 4.22 -11.63
N ASP A 202 -15.50 4.08 -12.93
CA ASP A 202 -15.63 5.21 -13.85
C ASP A 202 -16.75 6.17 -13.43
N ALA A 203 -17.93 5.64 -13.09
CA ALA A 203 -19.07 6.43 -12.61
C ALA A 203 -18.76 7.20 -11.31
N LEU A 204 -17.91 6.64 -10.45
CA LEU A 204 -17.45 7.27 -9.21
C LEU A 204 -16.21 8.16 -9.40
N SER A 205 -15.74 8.36 -10.64
CA SER A 205 -14.48 9.07 -10.93
C SER A 205 -13.26 8.48 -10.22
N ARG A 206 -13.30 7.18 -9.89
CA ARG A 206 -12.17 6.43 -9.35
C ARG A 206 -11.23 6.07 -10.50
N ASP A 207 -9.97 6.51 -10.39
CA ASP A 207 -8.93 6.37 -11.42
C ASP A 207 -8.35 4.96 -11.55
N THR A 208 -8.64 4.08 -10.60
CA THR A 208 -8.19 2.70 -10.59
C THR A 208 -8.60 1.97 -11.88
N ARG A 209 -7.63 1.30 -12.50
CA ARG A 209 -7.84 0.44 -13.67
C ARG A 209 -7.51 -1.00 -13.31
N ILE A 210 -8.52 -1.86 -13.36
CA ILE A 210 -8.35 -3.29 -13.12
C ILE A 210 -7.63 -3.90 -14.32
N ASN A 211 -6.42 -4.43 -14.10
CA ASN A 211 -5.71 -5.19 -15.12
C ASN A 211 -6.29 -6.61 -15.21
N MET A 212 -7.24 -6.82 -16.13
CA MET A 212 -7.87 -8.13 -16.32
C MET A 212 -6.90 -9.21 -16.82
N SER A 213 -5.76 -8.81 -17.39
CA SER A 213 -4.70 -9.71 -17.88
C SER A 213 -3.64 -10.01 -16.82
N ASP A 214 -3.86 -9.63 -15.56
CA ASP A 214 -2.95 -9.94 -14.46
C ASP A 214 -2.95 -11.46 -14.20
N ALA A 215 -1.79 -12.10 -14.40
CA ALA A 215 -1.63 -13.55 -14.24
C ALA A 215 -2.00 -14.04 -12.82
N ARG A 216 -1.89 -13.18 -11.80
CA ARG A 216 -2.29 -13.51 -10.41
C ARG A 216 -3.78 -13.81 -10.31
N ILE A 217 -4.62 -13.16 -11.12
CA ILE A 217 -6.06 -13.42 -11.18
C ILE A 217 -6.32 -14.84 -11.67
N ALA A 218 -5.68 -15.22 -12.79
CA ALA A 218 -5.83 -16.56 -13.35
C ALA A 218 -5.37 -17.65 -12.36
N TYR A 219 -4.22 -17.46 -11.68
CA TYR A 219 -3.76 -18.40 -10.66
C TYR A 219 -4.74 -18.53 -9.49
N LYS A 220 -5.30 -17.41 -9.02
CA LYS A 220 -6.26 -17.43 -7.91
C LYS A 220 -7.59 -18.06 -8.29
N LEU A 221 -8.09 -17.81 -9.49
CA LEU A 221 -9.31 -18.46 -9.99
C LEU A 221 -9.11 -19.97 -10.14
N LYS A 222 -7.99 -20.40 -10.74
CA LYS A 222 -7.69 -21.83 -10.90
C LYS A 222 -7.67 -22.57 -9.56
N ARG A 223 -7.12 -21.96 -8.50
CA ARG A 223 -7.13 -22.52 -7.14
C ARG A 223 -8.53 -22.65 -6.54
N GLN A 224 -9.46 -21.80 -6.96
CA GLN A 224 -10.88 -21.87 -6.60
C GLN A 224 -11.69 -22.79 -7.53
N LYS A 225 -11.02 -23.51 -8.45
CA LYS A 225 -11.66 -24.31 -9.52
C LYS A 225 -12.58 -23.47 -10.42
N LEU A 226 -12.19 -22.22 -10.66
CA LEU A 226 -12.89 -21.26 -11.51
C LEU A 226 -11.96 -20.75 -12.62
N ASP A 227 -12.55 -20.12 -13.62
CA ASP A 227 -11.88 -19.32 -14.63
C ASP A 227 -12.68 -18.04 -14.92
N VAL A 228 -12.21 -17.22 -15.84
CA VAL A 228 -12.85 -15.93 -16.19
C VAL A 228 -14.25 -16.08 -16.84
N ASN A 229 -14.56 -17.26 -17.37
CA ASN A 229 -15.83 -17.56 -18.03
C ASN A 229 -16.85 -18.20 -17.08
N SER A 230 -16.40 -18.66 -15.90
CA SER A 230 -17.26 -19.21 -14.87
C SER A 230 -18.33 -18.22 -14.42
N ILE A 231 -19.52 -18.72 -14.09
CA ILE A 231 -20.64 -17.92 -13.55
C ILE A 231 -20.76 -18.21 -12.06
N PRO A 232 -20.40 -17.27 -11.16
CA PRO A 232 -20.53 -17.49 -9.73
C PRO A 232 -22.00 -17.46 -9.29
N GLU A 233 -22.35 -18.34 -8.36
CA GLU A 233 -23.66 -18.37 -7.70
C GLU A 233 -24.05 -17.00 -7.12
N ARG A 234 -25.36 -16.72 -7.09
CA ARG A 234 -25.87 -15.46 -6.56
C ARG A 234 -25.42 -15.26 -5.09
N GLY A 235 -24.85 -14.10 -4.79
CA GLY A 235 -24.39 -13.74 -3.45
C GLY A 235 -22.99 -14.29 -3.09
N LYS A 236 -22.44 -15.22 -3.89
CA LYS A 236 -21.09 -15.75 -3.65
C LYS A 236 -20.04 -14.68 -3.95
N CYS A 237 -19.25 -14.32 -2.93
CA CYS A 237 -18.10 -13.44 -3.11
C CYS A 237 -16.91 -14.24 -3.67
N VAL A 238 -16.37 -13.81 -4.81
CA VAL A 238 -15.18 -14.39 -5.43
C VAL A 238 -14.03 -13.41 -5.33
N TYR A 239 -12.97 -13.80 -4.63
CA TYR A 239 -11.74 -13.02 -4.53
C TYR A 239 -10.81 -13.35 -5.69
N LEU A 240 -10.30 -12.31 -6.34
CA LEU A 240 -9.50 -12.40 -7.57
C LEU A 240 -8.02 -12.12 -7.35
N LEU A 241 -7.66 -11.47 -6.23
CA LEU A 241 -6.26 -11.26 -5.83
C LEU A 241 -6.06 -11.69 -4.36
N ASP A 242 -4.81 -11.98 -3.99
CA ASP A 242 -4.41 -12.27 -2.61
C ASP A 242 -4.01 -11.01 -1.84
N ASN A 243 -3.48 -10.00 -2.54
CA ASN A 243 -3.11 -8.73 -1.94
C ASN A 243 -4.32 -7.79 -1.87
N ALA A 244 -4.52 -7.17 -0.70
CA ALA A 244 -5.55 -6.16 -0.52
C ALA A 244 -5.00 -4.77 -0.88
N ASN A 245 -5.27 -4.31 -2.12
CA ASN A 245 -4.86 -2.98 -2.53
C ASN A 245 -5.90 -2.26 -3.39
N LEU A 246 -6.18 -1.01 -3.03
CA LEU A 246 -7.11 -0.14 -3.76
C LEU A 246 -6.63 0.13 -5.20
N SER A 247 -5.32 0.25 -5.41
CA SER A 247 -4.71 0.47 -6.73
C SER A 247 -4.90 -0.71 -7.70
N THR A 248 -5.15 -1.92 -7.19
CA THR A 248 -5.44 -3.11 -7.99
C THR A 248 -6.93 -3.43 -8.04
N GLY A 249 -7.79 -2.50 -7.63
CA GLY A 249 -9.25 -2.65 -7.66
C GLY A 249 -9.87 -3.30 -6.43
N GLY A 250 -9.12 -3.41 -5.33
CA GLY A 250 -9.68 -3.78 -4.02
C GLY A 250 -10.65 -2.73 -3.49
N ASP A 251 -11.33 -3.07 -2.40
CA ASP A 251 -12.25 -2.18 -1.69
C ASP A 251 -11.68 -1.77 -0.34
N SER A 252 -12.29 -0.81 0.33
CA SER A 252 -11.92 -0.40 1.68
C SER A 252 -13.12 -0.10 2.55
N VAL A 253 -13.01 -0.42 3.84
CA VAL A 253 -14.02 -0.10 4.86
C VAL A 253 -13.37 0.75 5.93
N ASP A 254 -13.94 1.92 6.22
CA ASP A 254 -13.45 2.80 7.28
C ASP A 254 -13.73 2.16 8.65
N VAL A 255 -12.69 2.06 9.47
CA VAL A 255 -12.72 1.46 10.81
C VAL A 255 -12.09 2.39 11.85
N THR A 256 -11.95 3.67 11.52
CA THR A 256 -11.26 4.66 12.36
C THR A 256 -11.92 4.80 13.74
N SER A 257 -13.26 4.84 13.79
CA SER A 257 -14.04 5.01 15.01
C SER A 257 -13.99 3.79 15.93
N VAL A 258 -14.00 2.60 15.34
CA VAL A 258 -14.08 1.31 16.07
C VAL A 258 -12.71 0.75 16.47
N MET A 259 -11.61 1.34 15.97
CA MET A 259 -10.24 0.89 16.25
C MET A 259 -9.92 0.88 17.76
N HIS A 260 -9.47 -0.27 18.24
CA HIS A 260 -9.14 -0.48 19.65
C HIS A 260 -7.99 0.44 20.13
N PRO A 261 -8.06 1.02 21.34
CA PRO A 261 -7.01 1.89 21.87
C PRO A 261 -5.61 1.28 21.88
N GLY A 262 -5.50 -0.04 22.09
CA GLY A 262 -4.24 -0.77 22.03
C GLY A 262 -3.55 -0.69 20.66
N PHE A 263 -4.29 -0.88 19.56
CA PHE A 263 -3.74 -0.67 18.21
C PHE A 263 -3.40 0.79 17.95
N LYS A 264 -4.16 1.76 18.50
CA LYS A 264 -3.87 3.19 18.34
C LYS A 264 -2.52 3.53 18.96
N LYS A 265 -2.32 3.12 20.21
CA LYS A 265 -1.05 3.29 20.95
C LYS A 265 0.11 2.61 20.22
N LEU A 266 -0.11 1.39 19.72
CA LEU A 266 0.91 0.65 18.97
C LEU A 266 1.34 1.39 17.71
N ALA A 267 0.40 1.83 16.88
CA ALA A 267 0.71 2.52 15.63
C ALA A 267 1.45 3.84 15.90
N ILE A 268 1.02 4.62 16.90
CA ILE A 268 1.68 5.88 17.30
C ILE A 268 3.10 5.63 17.81
N ASN A 269 3.30 4.61 18.65
CA ASN A 269 4.63 4.28 19.15
C ASN A 269 5.55 3.83 18.01
N LEU A 270 5.05 2.97 17.11
CA LEU A 270 5.82 2.49 15.96
C LEU A 270 6.30 3.65 15.08
N THR A 271 5.42 4.58 14.73
CA THR A 271 5.79 5.69 13.85
C THR A 271 6.76 6.64 14.55
N ARG A 272 6.57 6.89 15.84
CA ARG A 272 7.53 7.65 16.66
C ARG A 272 8.91 6.99 16.69
N ASP A 273 8.97 5.69 16.98
CA ASP A 273 10.24 4.96 17.12
C ASP A 273 10.98 4.86 15.77
N MET A 274 10.25 4.82 14.66
CA MET A 274 10.80 4.91 13.30
C MET A 274 11.15 6.35 12.86
N GLY A 275 10.89 7.37 13.69
CA GLY A 275 11.18 8.77 13.39
C GLY A 275 10.27 9.37 12.30
N LEU A 276 9.06 8.83 12.12
CA LEU A 276 8.09 9.24 11.10
C LEU A 276 6.90 9.95 11.75
N ARG A 277 6.72 11.23 11.41
CA ARG A 277 5.60 12.08 11.85
C ARG A 277 4.32 11.75 11.09
N LEU A 278 4.34 11.75 9.75
CA LEU A 278 3.22 11.31 8.92
C LEU A 278 3.53 9.95 8.32
N CYS A 279 2.67 8.96 8.55
CA CYS A 279 2.96 7.62 8.09
C CYS A 279 1.70 6.78 7.86
N GLY A 280 1.74 5.91 6.85
CA GLY A 280 0.82 4.77 6.73
C GLY A 280 1.46 3.50 7.24
N VAL A 281 0.87 2.89 8.26
CA VAL A 281 1.26 1.58 8.80
C VAL A 281 0.31 0.51 8.26
N ASP A 282 0.88 -0.54 7.67
CA ASP A 282 0.11 -1.67 7.18
C ASP A 282 0.22 -2.84 8.13
N MET A 283 -0.92 -3.35 8.57
CA MET A 283 -0.99 -4.43 9.54
C MET A 283 -1.89 -5.55 9.04
N MET A 284 -1.43 -6.78 9.24
CA MET A 284 -2.29 -7.97 9.18
C MET A 284 -2.69 -8.33 10.59
N ILE A 285 -3.99 -8.44 10.87
CA ILE A 285 -4.52 -8.75 12.20
C ILE A 285 -5.35 -10.03 12.09
N SER A 286 -5.07 -11.04 12.94
CA SER A 286 -5.77 -12.33 12.86
C SER A 286 -7.27 -12.21 13.18
N GLY A 287 -7.65 -11.26 14.03
CA GLY A 287 -9.03 -10.91 14.39
C GLY A 287 -9.44 -9.53 13.84
N SER A 288 -10.23 -8.80 14.62
CA SER A 288 -10.67 -7.44 14.27
C SER A 288 -9.73 -6.38 14.82
N ILE A 289 -9.56 -5.27 14.09
CA ILE A 289 -8.88 -4.08 14.63
C ILE A 289 -9.65 -3.43 15.82
N ALA A 290 -10.92 -3.79 16.01
CA ALA A 290 -11.73 -3.37 17.14
C ALA A 290 -11.42 -4.13 18.44
N GLU A 291 -10.68 -5.23 18.35
CA GLU A 291 -10.30 -6.08 19.49
C GLU A 291 -8.90 -5.71 20.01
N SER A 292 -8.54 -6.26 21.17
CA SER A 292 -7.20 -6.14 21.73
C SER A 292 -6.13 -6.68 20.77
N PRO A 293 -4.92 -6.08 20.75
CA PRO A 293 -3.85 -6.49 19.85
C PRO A 293 -3.18 -7.80 20.29
N GLU A 294 -3.84 -8.93 20.06
CA GLU A 294 -3.34 -10.26 20.43
C GLU A 294 -2.35 -10.81 19.41
N LYS A 295 -2.80 -10.96 18.16
CA LYS A 295 -2.01 -11.59 17.09
C LYS A 295 -2.08 -10.77 15.81
N TYR A 296 -0.98 -10.08 15.53
CA TYR A 296 -0.86 -9.18 14.38
C TYR A 296 0.57 -9.17 13.85
N TRP A 297 0.72 -8.66 12.63
CA TRP A 297 2.01 -8.45 11.99
C TRP A 297 2.05 -7.13 11.25
N ILE A 298 3.16 -6.41 11.36
CA ILE A 298 3.41 -5.24 10.52
C ILE A 298 3.95 -5.72 9.18
N LEU A 299 3.27 -5.31 8.10
CA LEU A 299 3.59 -5.68 6.73
C LEU A 299 4.57 -4.69 6.08
N GLU A 300 4.31 -3.40 6.28
CA GLU A 300 5.09 -2.27 5.76
C GLU A 300 4.78 -0.98 6.54
N ILE A 301 5.67 0.00 6.40
CA ILE A 301 5.53 1.34 6.95
C ILE A 301 5.89 2.34 5.83
N ASN A 302 5.04 3.34 5.60
CA ASN A 302 5.15 4.24 4.44
C ASN A 302 5.23 5.70 4.90
N ALA A 303 6.37 6.37 4.70
CA ALA A 303 6.57 7.77 5.10
C ALA A 303 5.72 8.80 4.31
N ALA A 304 5.14 8.41 3.17
CA ALA A 304 4.29 9.27 2.36
C ALA A 304 3.07 8.46 1.89
N PRO A 305 2.10 8.17 2.77
CA PRO A 305 0.96 7.36 2.41
C PRO A 305 0.15 8.07 1.32
N GLY A 306 0.09 7.47 0.12
CA GLY A 306 -0.78 7.95 -0.94
C GLY A 306 -2.24 7.78 -0.55
N LEU A 307 -3.01 8.86 -0.60
CA LEU A 307 -4.44 8.88 -0.29
C LEU A 307 -5.29 9.15 -1.54
N ASP A 308 -4.66 9.15 -2.72
CA ASP A 308 -5.28 9.50 -4.00
C ASP A 308 -6.41 8.55 -4.39
N HIS A 309 -6.29 7.26 -4.07
CA HIS A 309 -7.36 6.29 -4.30
C HIS A 309 -8.43 6.33 -3.20
N TYR A 310 -8.04 6.67 -1.96
CA TYR A 310 -8.95 6.72 -0.81
C TYR A 310 -9.86 7.95 -0.87
N VAL A 311 -9.32 9.13 -1.20
CA VAL A 311 -10.10 10.38 -1.36
C VAL A 311 -11.21 10.22 -2.43
N LYS A 312 -10.97 9.38 -3.44
CA LYS A 312 -11.89 9.14 -4.56
C LYS A 312 -12.90 8.02 -4.31
N THR A 313 -12.90 7.37 -3.14
CA THR A 313 -13.91 6.33 -2.85
C THR A 313 -15.27 6.93 -2.46
N GLY A 314 -15.32 8.22 -2.09
CA GLY A 314 -16.58 8.90 -1.76
C GLY A 314 -16.39 10.24 -1.05
N LYS A 315 -17.47 11.02 -0.95
CA LYS A 315 -17.49 12.35 -0.31
C LYS A 315 -17.07 12.35 1.16
N ALA A 316 -17.35 11.26 1.89
CA ALA A 316 -16.94 11.14 3.29
C ALA A 316 -15.42 11.04 3.40
N GLN A 317 -14.79 10.23 2.55
CA GLN A 317 -13.34 10.06 2.51
C GLN A 317 -12.64 11.32 2.01
N GLU A 318 -13.23 12.04 1.06
CA GLU A 318 -12.77 13.36 0.64
C GLU A 318 -12.60 14.32 1.83
N LYS A 319 -13.66 14.48 2.64
CA LYS A 319 -13.63 15.30 3.87
C LYS A 319 -12.62 14.81 4.91
N ILE A 320 -12.37 13.50 5.00
CA ILE A 320 -11.36 12.95 5.91
C ILE A 320 -9.96 13.39 5.45
N VAL A 321 -9.68 13.28 4.16
CA VAL A 321 -8.38 13.65 3.56
C VAL A 321 -8.15 15.16 3.64
N GLU A 322 -9.17 16.00 3.41
CA GLU A 322 -9.06 17.44 3.61
C GLU A 322 -8.72 17.81 5.06
N ARG A 323 -9.42 17.22 6.03
CA ARG A 323 -9.14 17.44 7.46
C ARG A 323 -7.74 16.96 7.85
N LEU A 324 -7.28 15.84 7.29
CA LEU A 324 -5.91 15.38 7.46
C LEU A 324 -4.93 16.43 6.94
N TYR A 325 -5.04 16.85 5.68
CA TYR A 325 -4.05 17.75 5.09
C TYR A 325 -4.07 19.14 5.73
N LEU A 326 -5.20 19.58 6.28
CA LEU A 326 -5.25 20.77 7.12
C LEU A 326 -4.43 20.60 8.42
N LYS A 327 -4.52 19.44 9.09
CA LYS A 327 -3.68 19.12 10.26
C LYS A 327 -2.20 19.03 9.87
N VAL A 328 -1.88 18.41 8.73
CA VAL A 328 -0.52 18.30 8.20
C VAL A 328 0.07 19.68 7.93
N LEU A 329 -0.68 20.57 7.27
CA LEU A 329 -0.27 21.94 7.01
C LEU A 329 0.03 22.72 8.30
N ARG A 330 -0.75 22.49 9.37
CA ARG A 330 -0.46 23.07 10.69
C ARG A 330 0.79 22.44 11.31
N SER A 331 0.94 21.12 11.24
CA SER A 331 2.08 20.38 11.79
C SER A 331 3.41 20.77 11.11
N LEU A 332 3.39 21.05 9.80
CA LEU A 332 4.53 21.55 9.03
C LEU A 332 5.05 22.93 9.50
N ASN A 333 4.21 23.72 10.18
CA ASN A 333 4.59 25.01 10.76
C ASN A 333 5.30 24.88 12.12
N HIS A 334 5.51 23.68 12.64
CA HIS A 334 6.18 23.42 13.90
C HIS A 334 7.35 22.44 13.68
#